data_AF-A0A5K0V8Z0-F1
#
_entry.id   AF-A0A5K0V8Z0-F1
#
_cell.length_a   1.000
_cell.length_b   1.000
_cell.length_c   1.000
_cell.angle_alpha   90.00
_cell.angle_beta   90.00
_cell.angle_gamma   90.00
#
_symmetry.space_group_name_H-M   'P 1'
#
loop_
_entity.id
_entity.type
_entity.pdbx_description
1 polymer ?
#
loop_
_entity_poly.entity_id
_entity_poly.type
_entity_poly.pdbx_seq_one_letter_code
_entity_poly.pdbx_strand_id
1 'polypeptide(L)' 'MNGDGKSIVREVEMGEGGGLLFPLGNPKPKIVVVVGATGSGKSRLAIDLASHFPVEVVNADSMQ' A
#
# COMPACT_ATOMS: atom_id res chain seq x y z
N MET A 1 -9.52 -22.70 -26.77
CA MET A 1 -9.74 -24.15 -26.76
C MET A 1 -9.49 -24.63 -28.18
N ASN A 2 -8.53 -25.54 -28.41
CA ASN A 2 -8.47 -26.28 -29.67
C ASN A 2 -9.15 -27.64 -29.41
N GLY A 3 -9.80 -28.21 -30.42
CA GLY A 3 -10.87 -29.22 -30.36
C GLY A 3 -10.59 -30.58 -29.69
N ASP A 4 -9.62 -30.67 -28.78
CA ASP A 4 -9.15 -31.92 -28.17
C ASP A 4 -9.35 -31.90 -26.64
N GLY A 5 -10.08 -30.91 -26.10
CA GLY A 5 -10.44 -30.83 -24.67
C GLY A 5 -9.27 -30.57 -23.71
N LYS A 6 -8.03 -30.45 -24.20
CA LYS A 6 -6.87 -30.15 -23.36
C LYS A 6 -6.77 -28.64 -23.11
N SER A 7 -6.95 -28.22 -21.86
CA SER A 7 -6.61 -26.88 -21.41
C SER A 7 -5.13 -26.62 -21.73
N ILE A 8 -4.86 -25.56 -22.49
CA ILE A 8 -3.49 -25.06 -22.66
C ILE A 8 -3.03 -24.49 -21.33
N VAL A 9 -2.48 -25.34 -20.46
CA VAL A 9 -1.65 -24.87 -19.36
C VAL A 9 -0.41 -24.25 -19.99
N ARG A 10 -0.43 -22.93 -20.17
CA ARG A 10 0.81 -22.19 -20.40
C ARG A 10 1.44 -22.01 -19.03
N GLU A 11 2.42 -22.85 -18.71
CA GLU A 11 3.44 -22.46 -17.74
C GLU A 11 4.06 -21.16 -18.26
N VAL A 12 3.79 -20.07 -17.56
CA VAL A 12 4.45 -18.81 -17.81
C VAL A 12 5.80 -18.94 -17.12
N GLU A 13 6.86 -19.20 -17.89
CA GLU A 13 8.23 -19.09 -17.39
C GLU A 13 8.47 -17.64 -16.95
N MET A 14 8.59 -17.43 -15.65
CA MET A 14 9.10 -16.17 -15.10
C MET A 14 10.60 -16.14 -15.33
N GLY A 15 11.02 -15.47 -16.40
CA GLY A 15 12.42 -15.12 -16.61
C GLY A 15 12.89 -14.10 -15.55
N GLU A 16 14.05 -14.37 -14.95
CA GLU A 16 14.68 -13.50 -13.97
C GLU A 16 15.13 -12.19 -14.63
N GLY A 17 14.42 -11.10 -14.30
CA GLY A 17 14.72 -9.77 -14.83
C GLY A 17 13.64 -8.76 -14.40
N GLY A 18 13.40 -8.67 -13.10
CA GLY A 18 12.28 -7.94 -12.51
C GLY A 18 12.31 -6.42 -12.74
N GLY A 19 11.19 -5.89 -13.23
CA GLY A 19 10.78 -4.50 -12.97
C GLY A 19 10.50 -3.59 -14.16
N LEU A 20 9.91 -4.07 -15.25
CA LEU A 20 9.32 -3.19 -16.27
C LEU A 20 7.92 -2.73 -15.83
N LEU A 21 7.71 -1.42 -15.91
CA LEU A 21 6.43 -0.73 -16.09
C LEU A 21 5.33 -1.19 -15.14
N PHE A 22 5.18 -0.48 -14.01
CA PHE A 22 3.96 -0.61 -13.21
C PHE A 22 2.77 -0.49 -14.19
N PRO A 23 1.83 -1.46 -14.19
CA PRO A 23 0.61 -1.28 -14.95
C PRO A 23 0.01 0.07 -14.54
N LEU A 24 -0.78 0.71 -15.40
CA LEU A 24 -1.63 1.88 -15.07
C LEU A 24 -2.72 1.48 -14.04
N GLY A 25 -2.32 0.74 -13.00
CA GLY A 25 -3.10 0.24 -11.91
C GLY A 25 -3.36 1.38 -10.94
N ASN A 26 -4.50 1.26 -10.27
CA ASN A 26 -4.99 2.18 -9.28
C ASN A 26 -3.83 2.77 -8.45
N PRO A 27 -3.67 4.11 -8.40
CA PRO A 27 -2.63 4.70 -7.58
C PRO A 27 -2.82 4.22 -6.15
N LYS A 28 -1.76 3.64 -5.56
CA LYS A 28 -1.80 3.18 -4.18
C LYS A 28 -2.09 4.39 -3.27
N PRO A 29 -2.90 4.22 -2.21
CA PRO A 29 -3.12 5.28 -1.23
C PRO A 29 -1.80 5.81 -0.67
N LYS A 30 -1.68 7.13 -0.56
CA LYS A 30 -0.52 7.76 0.08
C LYS A 30 -0.74 7.74 1.59
N ILE A 31 0.27 7.34 2.35
CA ILE A 31 0.21 7.21 3.80
C ILE A 31 1.34 8.05 4.40
N VAL A 32 1.02 8.76 5.48
CA VAL A 32 2.00 9.46 6.33
C VAL A 32 2.04 8.75 7.67
N VAL A 33 3.24 8.42 8.15
CA VAL A 33 3.43 7.74 9.44
C VAL A 33 4.14 8.71 10.38
N VAL A 34 3.50 9.01 11.53
CA VAL A 34 4.07 9.87 12.57
C VAL A 34 4.60 8.98 13.69
N VAL A 35 5.93 8.89 13.81
CA VAL A 35 6.64 8.05 14.79
C VAL A 35 7.47 8.88 15.77
N GLY A 36 7.84 8.29 16.91
CA GLY A 36 8.59 8.98 17.97
C GLY A 36 8.33 8.42 19.37
N ALA A 37 9.11 8.87 20.36
CA ALA A 37 9.01 8.43 21.75
C ALA A 37 7.64 8.74 22.39
N THR A 38 7.28 8.03 23.46
CA THR A 38 6.08 8.32 24.25
C THR A 38 6.14 9.75 24.81
N GLY A 39 5.03 10.49 24.76
CA GLY A 39 4.97 11.88 25.22
C GLY A 39 5.53 12.94 24.26
N SER A 40 6.08 12.56 23.09
CA SER A 40 6.66 13.54 22.14
C SER A 40 5.64 14.37 21.34
N GLY A 41 4.34 14.25 21.64
CA GLY A 41 3.29 15.03 20.97
C GLY A 41 2.83 14.50 19.60
N LYS A 42 3.10 13.23 19.25
CA LYS A 42 2.69 12.62 17.95
C LYS A 42 1.19 12.78 17.65
N SER A 43 0.34 12.51 18.63
CA SER A 43 -1.12 12.64 18.48
C SER A 43 -1.53 14.09 18.23
N ARG A 44 -0.87 15.06 18.89
CA ARG A 44 -1.11 16.48 18.66
C ARG A 44 -0.74 16.88 17.23
N LEU A 45 0.44 16.46 16.76
CA LEU A 45 0.87 16.70 15.39
C LEU A 45 -0.08 16.05 14.37
N ALA A 46 -0.56 14.83 14.62
CA ALA A 46 -1.50 14.15 13.72
C ALA A 46 -2.84 14.91 13.62
N ILE A 47 -3.36 15.42 14.73
CA ILE A 47 -4.57 16.27 14.76
C ILE A 47 -4.33 17.58 14.00
N ASP A 48 -3.19 18.23 14.24
CA ASP A 48 -2.83 19.47 13.53
C ASP A 48 -2.72 19.23 12.01
N LEU A 49 -2.23 18.07 11.56
CA LEU A 49 -2.22 17.72 10.14
C LEU A 49 -3.63 17.53 9.57
N ALA A 50 -4.52 16.87 10.32
CA ALA A 50 -5.91 16.65 9.90
C ALA A 50 -6.73 17.95 9.85
N SER A 51 -6.34 19.00 10.58
CA SER A 51 -6.98 20.31 10.47
C SER A 51 -6.58 21.09 9.22
N HIS A 52 -5.44 20.76 8.60
CA HIS A 52 -4.91 21.46 7.42
C HIS A 52 -5.08 20.69 6.12
N PHE A 53 -5.16 19.35 6.19
CA PHE A 53 -5.31 18.47 5.04
C PHE A 53 -6.57 17.60 5.17
N PRO A 54 -7.24 17.25 4.07
CA PRO A 54 -8.35 16.30 4.08
C PRO A 54 -7.83 14.87 4.28
N VAL A 55 -7.38 14.56 5.49
CA VAL A 55 -6.80 13.27 5.88
C VAL A 55 -7.48 12.70 7.11
N GLU A 56 -7.38 11.39 7.28
CA GLU A 56 -7.88 10.67 8.45
C GLU A 56 -6.69 10.26 9.34
N VAL A 57 -6.85 10.41 10.65
CA VAL A 57 -5.88 9.95 11.64
C VAL A 57 -6.30 8.57 12.13
N VAL A 58 -5.44 7.58 11.92
CA VAL A 58 -5.62 6.21 12.44
C VAL A 58 -4.60 5.96 13.54
N ASN A 59 -5.08 5.55 14.72
CA ASN A 59 -4.18 5.15 15.81
C ASN A 59 -3.47 3.84 15.45
N ALA A 60 -2.16 3.79 15.72
CA ALA A 60 -1.31 2.62 15.50
C ALA A 60 -0.59 2.17 16.80
N ASP A 61 -0.92 2.79 17.95
CA ASP A 61 -0.41 2.39 19.26
C ASP A 61 -1.16 1.13 19.74
N SER A 62 -0.44 0.09 20.15
CA SER A 62 -1.07 -1.17 20.56
C SER A 62 -1.71 -1.11 21.95
N MET A 63 -1.42 -0.08 22.75
CA MET A 63 -1.96 0.07 24.10
C MET A 63 -3.23 0.93 24.16
N GLN A 64 -3.55 1.67 23.09
CA GLN A 64 -4.72 2.55 23.02
C GLN A 64 -5.73 2.05 22.00
#